data_AF-A0A8T3S8R0-F1
#
_entry.id   AF-A0A8T3S8R0-F1
#
_cell.length_a   1.000
_cell.length_b   1.000
_cell.length_c   1.000
_cell.angle_alpha   90.00
_cell.angle_beta   90.00
_cell.angle_gamma   90.00
#
_symmetry.space_group_name_H-M   'P 1'
#
loop_
_entity.id
_entity.type
_entity.pdbx_description
1 polymer ?
#
loop_
_entity_poly.entity_id
_entity_poly.type
_entity_poly.pdbx_seq_one_letter_code
_entity_poly.pdbx_strand_id
1 'polypeptide(L)'
;MTRFAKLAVAAAVATFVLIAIGGLVRATDSGLGCPDWPLCFGDWLPPADLHAWIEHSHRLTAAVFVGPLVGAVALIAVFTRRRRDLPLLVAAVVAGVLVILQSLLGAAVVLQGLAAELVTAHLAMALTVLAAVIFIAERAAHGQMPVAHARPAMTRLLGVTALAIVAQMLLGSWVTGQGAGLAYGDFPLMNGSILPA
;
A
#
# COMPACT_ATOMS: atom_id res chain seq x y z
N MET A 1 18.89 -10.30 -15.40
CA MET A 1 17.94 -9.18 -15.18
C MET A 1 18.56 -7.85 -15.62
N THR A 2 17.79 -7.00 -16.30
CA THR A 2 18.24 -5.64 -16.70
C THR A 2 18.36 -4.71 -15.48
N ARG A 3 19.09 -3.58 -15.62
CA ARG A 3 19.18 -2.56 -14.55
C ARG A 3 17.80 -2.03 -14.15
N PHE A 4 16.92 -1.79 -15.13
CA PHE A 4 15.55 -1.35 -14.89
C PHE A 4 14.73 -2.40 -14.12
N ALA A 5 14.84 -3.69 -14.47
CA ALA A 5 14.16 -4.76 -13.74
C ALA A 5 14.60 -4.82 -12.26
N LYS A 6 15.90 -4.68 -11.99
CA LYS A 6 16.40 -4.63 -10.60
C LYS A 6 15.83 -3.44 -9.83
N LEU A 7 15.74 -2.27 -10.46
CA LEU A 7 15.15 -1.07 -9.86
C LEU A 7 13.66 -1.25 -9.55
N ALA A 8 12.90 -1.82 -10.48
CA ALA A 8 11.47 -2.09 -10.28
C ALA A 8 11.22 -3.14 -9.17
N VAL A 9 12.06 -4.18 -9.09
CA VAL A 9 12.00 -5.14 -7.95
C VAL A 9 12.33 -4.44 -6.63
N ALA A 10 13.36 -3.60 -6.59
CA ALA A 10 13.69 -2.84 -5.39
C ALA A 10 12.53 -1.93 -4.96
N ALA A 11 11.85 -1.29 -5.92
CA ALA A 11 10.67 -0.48 -5.65
C ALA A 11 9.51 -1.32 -5.09
N ALA A 12 9.25 -2.52 -5.64
CA ALA A 12 8.21 -3.41 -5.14
C ALA A 12 8.49 -3.84 -3.69
N VAL A 13 9.73 -4.26 -3.40
CA VAL A 13 10.16 -4.65 -2.05
C VAL A 13 10.08 -3.48 -1.09
N ALA A 14 10.58 -2.30 -1.47
CA ALA A 14 10.52 -1.10 -0.63
C ALA A 14 9.07 -0.66 -0.34
N THR A 15 8.18 -0.76 -1.34
CA THR A 15 6.75 -0.46 -1.17
C THR A 15 6.09 -1.44 -0.21
N PHE A 16 6.37 -2.74 -0.35
CA PHE A 16 5.85 -3.76 0.57
C PHE A 16 6.33 -3.51 2.02
N VAL A 17 7.62 -3.25 2.20
CA VAL A 17 8.19 -2.92 3.52
C VAL A 17 7.56 -1.66 4.10
N LEU A 18 7.34 -0.62 3.30
CA LEU A 18 6.69 0.60 3.76
C LEU A 18 5.24 0.38 4.19
N ILE A 19 4.49 -0.47 3.47
CA ILE A 19 3.13 -0.87 3.87
C ILE A 19 3.16 -1.59 5.22
N ALA A 20 4.13 -2.49 5.43
CA ALA A 20 4.31 -3.17 6.72
C ALA A 20 4.67 -2.19 7.85
N ILE A 21 5.52 -1.20 7.59
CA ILE A 21 5.81 -0.11 8.53
C ILE A 21 4.54 0.70 8.84
N GLY A 22 3.69 0.99 7.84
CA GLY A 22 2.39 1.64 8.08
C GLY A 22 1.48 0.80 8.99
N GLY A 23 1.49 -0.52 8.81
CA GLY A 23 0.84 -1.46 9.73
C GLY A 23 1.39 -1.38 11.16
N LEU A 24 2.71 -1.22 11.31
CA LEU A 24 3.35 -1.01 12.62
C LEU A 24 2.92 0.32 13.26
N VAL A 25 2.87 1.42 12.50
CA VAL A 25 2.36 2.72 13.00
C VAL A 25 0.95 2.56 13.57
N ARG A 26 0.08 1.81 12.87
CA ARG A 26 -1.27 1.53 13.36
C ARG A 26 -1.29 0.60 14.56
N ALA A 27 -0.50 -0.47 14.55
CA ALA A 27 -0.46 -1.46 15.63
C ALA A 27 0.13 -0.93 16.95
N THR A 28 0.91 0.14 16.87
CA THR A 28 1.49 0.85 18.02
C THR A 28 0.71 2.11 18.39
N ASP A 29 -0.50 2.29 17.85
CA ASP A 29 -1.35 3.48 18.04
C ASP A 29 -0.65 4.82 17.77
N SER A 30 0.41 4.80 16.96
CA SER A 30 1.23 5.96 16.64
C SER A 30 0.68 6.80 15.49
N GLY A 31 -0.50 6.46 14.93
CA GLY A 31 -1.05 7.13 13.75
C GLY A 31 -1.44 8.61 13.94
N LEU A 32 -1.45 9.11 15.18
CA LEU A 32 -1.63 10.53 15.53
C LEU A 32 -0.47 11.06 16.39
N GLY A 33 0.71 10.44 16.29
CA GLY A 33 1.92 10.92 16.95
C GLY A 33 2.35 12.32 16.47
N CYS A 34 1.99 12.70 15.24
CA CYS A 34 2.17 14.02 14.64
C CYS A 34 0.81 14.59 14.22
N PRO A 35 0.28 15.64 14.89
CA PRO A 35 -1.08 16.13 14.66
C PRO A 35 -1.25 16.95 13.37
N ASP A 36 -0.15 17.41 12.80
CA ASP A 36 -0.07 18.23 11.59
C ASP A 36 0.60 17.47 10.44
N TRP A 37 0.54 18.05 9.24
CA TRP A 37 1.20 17.54 8.04
C TRP A 37 1.51 18.74 7.12
N PRO A 38 2.69 18.80 6.46
CA PRO A 38 3.73 17.78 6.34
C PRO A 38 4.74 17.75 7.51
N LEU A 39 4.68 18.74 8.38
CA LEU A 39 5.53 18.86 9.57
C LEU A 39 5.03 17.96 10.71
N CYS A 40 5.75 17.97 11.83
CA CYS A 40 5.36 17.36 13.08
C CYS A 40 5.56 18.39 14.21
N PHE A 41 4.47 18.84 14.83
CA PHE A 41 4.44 19.95 15.79
C PHE A 41 5.03 21.25 15.23
N GLY A 42 4.83 21.52 13.93
CA GLY A 42 5.35 22.73 13.27
C GLY A 42 6.83 22.67 12.88
N ASP A 43 7.52 21.56 13.11
CA ASP A 43 8.93 21.36 12.79
C ASP A 43 9.17 20.11 11.91
N TRP A 44 10.34 20.04 11.26
CA TRP A 44 10.77 18.85 10.49
C TRP A 44 11.33 17.74 11.36
N LEU A 45 11.72 18.06 12.60
CA LEU A 45 12.19 17.08 13.57
C LEU A 45 11.10 16.95 14.64
N PRO A 46 10.56 15.74 14.85
CA PRO A 46 9.57 15.53 15.88
C PRO A 46 10.20 15.75 17.27
N PRO A 47 9.37 16.07 18.29
CA PRO A 47 9.83 16.11 19.67
C PRO A 47 10.38 14.76 20.13
N ALA A 48 11.00 14.72 21.31
CA ALA A 48 11.50 13.48 21.92
C ALA A 48 10.37 12.57 22.44
N ASP A 49 9.41 12.25 21.57
CA ASP A 49 8.28 11.34 21.80
C ASP A 49 8.33 10.16 20.82
N LEU A 50 8.17 8.95 21.34
CA LEU A 50 8.32 7.73 20.54
C LEU A 50 7.27 7.61 19.43
N HIS A 51 6.01 7.99 19.70
CA HIS A 51 4.92 7.85 18.74
C HIS A 51 5.08 8.85 17.59
N ALA A 52 5.48 10.08 17.92
CA ALA A 52 5.84 11.10 16.93
C ALA A 52 6.98 10.62 16.02
N TRP A 53 8.03 10.00 16.58
CA TRP A 53 9.13 9.43 15.79
C TRP A 53 8.69 8.25 14.91
N ILE A 54 7.87 7.33 15.43
CA ILE A 54 7.33 6.20 14.67
C ILE A 54 6.54 6.71 13.46
N GLU A 55 5.62 7.66 13.67
CA GLU A 55 4.81 8.19 12.58
C GLU A 55 5.64 9.01 11.58
N HIS A 56 6.45 9.94 12.09
CA HIS A 56 7.22 10.83 11.24
C HIS A 56 8.25 10.07 10.40
N SER A 57 8.87 9.01 10.94
CA SER A 57 9.80 8.15 10.19
C SER A 57 9.12 7.42 9.03
N HIS A 58 7.88 6.95 9.21
CA HIS A 58 7.08 6.37 8.13
C HIS A 58 6.80 7.40 7.04
N ARG A 59 6.37 8.62 7.42
CA ARG A 59 6.10 9.73 6.50
C ARG A 59 7.34 10.14 5.70
N LEU A 60 8.49 10.31 6.36
CA LEU A 60 9.75 10.66 5.73
C LEU A 60 10.24 9.57 4.77
N THR A 61 10.16 8.30 5.19
CA THR A 61 10.54 7.17 4.32
C THR A 61 9.66 7.11 3.07
N ALA A 62 8.36 7.38 3.21
CA ALA A 62 7.44 7.48 2.08
C ALA A 62 7.83 8.64 1.14
N ALA A 63 8.03 9.85 1.68
CA ALA A 63 8.22 11.06 0.88
C ALA A 63 9.62 11.16 0.23
N VAL A 64 10.68 10.75 0.94
CA VAL A 64 12.08 10.97 0.52
C VAL A 64 12.65 9.75 -0.21
N PHE A 65 12.13 8.55 0.05
CA PHE A 65 12.67 7.32 -0.53
C PHE A 65 11.68 6.59 -1.43
N VAL A 66 10.60 6.02 -0.88
CA VAL A 66 9.73 5.11 -1.64
C VAL A 66 8.94 5.83 -2.72
N GLY A 67 8.38 7.00 -2.43
CA GLY A 67 7.64 7.82 -3.39
C GLY A 67 8.47 8.18 -4.62
N PRO A 68 9.66 8.82 -4.45
CA PRO A 68 10.57 9.10 -5.56
C PRO A 68 11.04 7.85 -6.31
N LEU A 69 11.27 6.74 -5.60
CA LEU A 69 11.67 5.48 -6.22
C LEU A 69 10.57 4.91 -7.14
N VAL A 70 9.32 4.87 -6.68
CA VAL A 70 8.17 4.45 -7.47
C VAL A 70 7.93 5.41 -8.64
N GLY A 71 8.01 6.73 -8.39
CA GLY A 71 7.90 7.76 -9.42
C GLY A 71 8.97 7.62 -10.52
N ALA A 72 10.22 7.33 -10.15
CA ALA A 72 11.31 7.10 -11.09
C ALA A 72 11.07 5.82 -11.91
N VAL A 73 10.62 4.72 -11.29
CA VAL A 73 10.28 3.48 -12.00
C VAL A 73 9.15 3.73 -13.01
N ALA A 74 8.08 4.43 -12.60
CA ALA A 74 6.98 4.81 -13.47
C ALA A 74 7.46 5.69 -14.64
N LEU A 75 8.26 6.72 -14.37
CA LEU A 75 8.79 7.62 -15.38
C LEU A 75 9.68 6.87 -16.39
N ILE A 76 10.62 6.07 -15.91
CA ILE A 76 11.49 5.27 -16.77
C ILE A 76 10.66 4.30 -17.61
N ALA A 77 9.65 3.64 -17.03
CA ALA A 77 8.76 2.72 -17.73
C ALA A 77 8.09 3.39 -18.94
N VAL A 78 7.55 4.60 -18.75
CA VAL A 78 6.90 5.42 -19.81
C VAL A 78 7.87 5.75 -20.94
N PHE A 79 9.13 6.08 -20.62
CA PHE A 79 10.14 6.47 -21.61
C PHE A 79 10.97 5.30 -22.16
N THR A 80 10.73 4.06 -21.72
CA THR A 80 11.40 2.91 -22.33
C THR A 80 11.00 2.74 -23.79
N ARG A 81 11.87 2.10 -24.59
CA ARG A 81 11.56 1.70 -25.98
C ARG A 81 10.35 0.75 -26.09
N ARG A 82 9.83 0.25 -24.96
CA ARG A 82 8.65 -0.61 -24.84
C ARG A 82 7.32 0.16 -24.77
N ARG A 83 7.28 1.46 -25.08
CA ARG A 83 6.07 2.30 -25.12
C ARG A 83 4.85 1.75 -25.89
N ARG A 84 5.02 0.72 -26.73
CA ARG A 84 3.90 0.03 -27.42
C ARG A 84 3.23 -1.06 -26.57
N ASP A 85 3.80 -1.41 -25.43
CA ASP A 85 3.23 -2.34 -24.45
C ASP A 85 2.22 -1.58 -23.57
N LEU A 86 0.98 -1.46 -24.06
CA LEU A 86 -0.07 -0.69 -23.38
C LEU A 86 -0.29 -1.11 -21.91
N PRO A 87 -0.30 -2.41 -21.53
CA PRO A 87 -0.38 -2.82 -20.13
C PRO A 87 0.75 -2.25 -19.25
N LEU A 88 1.98 -2.21 -19.75
CA LEU A 88 3.11 -1.61 -19.03
C LEU A 88 2.90 -0.11 -18.85
N LEU A 89 2.42 0.58 -19.89
CA LEU A 89 2.16 2.02 -19.83
C LEU A 89 1.05 2.34 -18.83
N VAL A 90 -0.05 1.57 -18.83
CA VAL A 90 -1.15 1.72 -17.86
C VAL A 90 -0.62 1.51 -16.44
N ALA A 91 0.12 0.43 -16.19
CA ALA A 91 0.68 0.17 -14.86
C ALA A 91 1.63 1.29 -14.40
N ALA A 92 2.45 1.84 -15.31
CA ALA A 92 3.34 2.95 -15.02
C ALA A 92 2.58 4.24 -14.65
N VAL A 93 1.55 4.60 -15.44
CA VAL A 93 0.71 5.77 -15.15
C VAL A 93 -0.05 5.59 -13.85
N VAL A 94 -0.64 4.40 -13.62
CA VAL A 94 -1.33 4.08 -12.37
C VAL A 94 -0.39 4.21 -11.18
N ALA A 95 0.79 3.58 -11.22
CA ALA A 95 1.76 3.66 -10.12
C ALA A 95 2.21 5.11 -9.85
N GLY A 96 2.53 5.87 -10.90
CA GLY A 96 3.01 7.25 -10.78
C GLY A 96 1.95 8.23 -10.28
N VAL A 97 0.70 8.09 -10.72
CA VAL A 97 -0.41 8.93 -10.23
C VAL A 97 -0.79 8.53 -8.81
N LEU A 98 -0.99 7.23 -8.56
CA LEU A 98 -1.45 6.77 -7.25
C LEU A 98 -0.42 7.00 -6.16
N VAL A 99 0.89 6.97 -6.42
CA VAL A 99 1.87 7.27 -5.36
C VAL A 99 1.80 8.73 -4.89
N ILE A 100 1.43 9.68 -5.75
CA ILE A 100 1.18 11.07 -5.38
C ILE A 100 -0.11 11.18 -4.57
N LEU A 101 -1.17 10.54 -5.06
CA LEU A 101 -2.46 10.51 -4.36
C LEU A 101 -2.35 9.80 -3.00
N GLN A 102 -1.46 8.82 -2.86
CA GLN A 102 -1.18 8.13 -1.60
C GLN A 102 -0.70 9.10 -0.53
N SER A 103 0.22 10.01 -0.86
CA SER A 103 0.69 11.04 0.08
C SER A 103 -0.42 12.00 0.51
N LEU A 104 -1.28 12.41 -0.43
CA LEU A 104 -2.42 13.28 -0.14
C LEU A 104 -3.46 12.58 0.74
N LEU A 105 -3.77 11.32 0.44
CA LEU A 105 -4.68 10.52 1.25
C LEU A 105 -4.10 10.23 2.63
N GLY A 106 -2.79 10.02 2.75
CA GLY A 106 -2.10 9.88 4.03
C GLY A 106 -2.22 11.15 4.89
N ALA A 107 -2.07 12.33 4.29
CA ALA A 107 -2.32 13.60 4.98
C ALA A 107 -3.78 13.68 5.46
N ALA A 108 -4.74 13.30 4.61
CA ALA A 108 -6.16 13.29 4.98
C ALA A 108 -6.49 12.35 6.14
N VAL A 109 -5.82 11.18 6.22
CA VAL A 109 -5.97 10.23 7.33
C VAL A 109 -5.60 10.87 8.68
N VAL A 110 -4.51 11.61 8.72
CA VAL A 110 -4.04 12.31 9.93
C VAL A 110 -5.00 13.44 10.29
N LEU A 111 -5.29 14.32 9.33
CA LEU A 111 -6.10 15.51 9.53
C LEU A 111 -7.56 15.21 9.90
N GLN A 112 -8.04 14.00 9.61
CA GLN A 112 -9.39 13.54 9.96
C GLN A 112 -9.40 12.52 11.10
N GLY A 113 -8.32 12.44 11.90
CA GLY A 113 -8.33 11.66 13.14
C GLY A 113 -8.45 10.15 12.92
N LEU A 114 -7.83 9.60 11.87
CA LEU A 114 -7.81 8.17 11.55
C LEU A 114 -9.18 7.55 11.23
N ALA A 115 -10.08 8.29 10.56
CA ALA A 115 -11.35 7.75 10.07
C ALA A 115 -11.14 6.40 9.35
N ALA A 116 -11.88 5.36 9.77
CA ALA A 116 -11.68 3.98 9.35
C ALA A 116 -11.77 3.82 7.82
N GLU A 117 -12.64 4.59 7.19
CA GLU A 117 -12.84 4.65 5.74
C GLU A 117 -11.58 5.16 5.04
N LEU A 118 -10.96 6.23 5.57
CA LEU A 118 -9.76 6.83 4.99
C LEU A 118 -8.54 5.94 5.18
N VAL A 119 -8.37 5.34 6.36
CA VAL A 119 -7.28 4.38 6.62
C VAL A 119 -7.40 3.17 5.70
N THR A 120 -8.61 2.63 5.54
CA THR A 120 -8.88 1.51 4.65
C THR A 120 -8.68 1.87 3.18
N ALA A 121 -9.13 3.06 2.75
CA ALA A 121 -8.87 3.57 1.42
C ALA A 121 -7.37 3.78 1.16
N HIS A 122 -6.64 4.26 2.16
CA HIS A 122 -5.19 4.43 2.11
C HIS A 122 -4.48 3.09 1.90
N LEU A 123 -4.86 2.05 2.65
CA LEU A 123 -4.35 0.69 2.44
C LEU A 123 -4.70 0.15 1.05
N ALA A 124 -5.96 0.29 0.60
CA ALA A 124 -6.40 -0.18 -0.72
C ALA A 124 -5.59 0.45 -1.87
N MET A 125 -5.35 1.77 -1.78
CA MET A 125 -4.53 2.48 -2.77
C MET A 125 -3.07 2.02 -2.70
N ALA A 126 -2.50 1.82 -1.50
CA ALA A 126 -1.14 1.30 -1.34
C ALA A 126 -0.97 -0.10 -1.97
N LEU A 127 -1.93 -1.00 -1.74
CA LEU A 127 -1.93 -2.34 -2.35
C LEU A 127 -2.04 -2.27 -3.88
N THR A 128 -2.77 -1.29 -4.41
CA THR A 128 -2.87 -1.04 -5.86
C THR A 128 -1.54 -0.55 -6.44
N VAL A 129 -0.85 0.37 -5.74
CA VAL A 129 0.51 0.80 -6.11
C VAL A 129 1.47 -0.40 -6.10
N LEU A 130 1.44 -1.21 -5.04
CA LEU A 130 2.28 -2.40 -4.91
C LEU A 130 2.04 -3.37 -6.08
N ALA A 131 0.78 -3.68 -6.40
CA ALA A 131 0.42 -4.55 -7.52
C ALA A 131 0.93 -3.99 -8.87
N ALA A 132 0.78 -2.68 -9.10
CA ALA A 132 1.28 -2.04 -10.31
C ALA A 132 2.82 -2.12 -10.43
N VAL A 133 3.55 -1.90 -9.34
CA VAL A 133 5.02 -1.96 -9.32
C VAL A 133 5.53 -3.39 -9.47
N ILE A 134 4.88 -4.38 -8.86
CA ILE A 134 5.16 -5.81 -9.09
C ILE A 134 4.96 -6.16 -10.57
N PHE A 135 3.85 -5.71 -11.17
CA PHE A 135 3.59 -5.94 -12.58
C PHE A 135 4.68 -5.32 -13.48
N ILE A 136 5.10 -4.08 -13.19
CA ILE A 136 6.21 -3.43 -13.91
C ILE A 136 7.50 -4.24 -13.75
N ALA A 137 7.81 -4.72 -12.55
CA ALA A 137 9.01 -5.50 -12.25
C ALA A 137 9.04 -6.83 -13.03
N GLU A 138 7.93 -7.57 -13.02
CA GLU A 138 7.75 -8.79 -13.81
C GLU A 138 7.93 -8.55 -15.31
N ARG A 139 7.22 -7.55 -15.85
CA ARG A 139 7.31 -7.18 -17.27
C ARG A 139 8.73 -6.74 -17.65
N ALA A 140 9.43 -6.03 -16.77
CA ALA A 140 10.80 -5.60 -16.96
C ALA A 140 11.80 -6.77 -16.96
N ALA A 141 11.58 -7.76 -16.09
CA ALA A 141 12.45 -8.93 -15.93
C ALA A 141 12.24 -9.97 -17.05
N HIS A 142 10.99 -10.27 -17.38
CA HIS A 142 10.62 -11.39 -18.25
C HIS A 142 10.10 -10.96 -19.63
N GLY A 143 9.90 -9.65 -19.85
CA GLY A 143 9.39 -9.15 -21.12
C GLY A 143 7.87 -9.27 -21.23
N GLN A 144 7.36 -9.40 -22.45
CA GLN A 144 5.94 -9.68 -22.61
C GLN A 144 5.67 -11.09 -22.09
N MET A 145 4.82 -11.18 -21.06
CA MET A 145 4.32 -12.47 -20.60
C MET A 145 3.70 -13.17 -21.80
N PRO A 146 4.15 -14.40 -22.13
CA PRO A 146 3.45 -15.23 -23.09
C PRO A 146 1.98 -15.26 -22.67
N VAL A 147 1.06 -15.07 -23.61
CA VAL A 147 -0.35 -15.36 -23.36
C VAL A 147 -0.44 -16.88 -23.25
N ALA A 148 -0.01 -17.43 -22.11
CA ALA A 148 -0.28 -18.80 -21.77
C ALA A 148 -1.80 -18.91 -21.80
N HIS A 149 -2.32 -19.85 -22.58
CA HIS A 149 -3.74 -20.19 -22.58
C HIS A 149 -4.04 -20.90 -21.26
N ALA A 150 -3.94 -20.16 -20.15
CA ALA A 150 -4.40 -20.62 -18.86
C ALA A 150 -5.87 -20.98 -19.03
N ARG A 151 -6.24 -22.17 -18.56
CA ARG A 151 -7.63 -22.64 -18.64
C ARG A 151 -8.53 -21.55 -18.03
N PRO A 152 -9.64 -21.15 -18.67
CA PRO A 152 -10.50 -20.07 -18.17
C PRO A 152 -10.93 -20.25 -16.71
N ALA A 153 -11.14 -21.51 -16.30
CA ALA A 153 -11.44 -21.86 -14.91
C ALA A 153 -10.31 -21.49 -13.93
N MET A 154 -9.04 -21.69 -14.30
CA MET A 154 -7.88 -21.33 -13.48
C MET A 154 -7.75 -19.81 -13.36
N THR A 155 -7.89 -19.08 -14.47
CA THR A 155 -7.84 -17.61 -14.45
C THR A 155 -8.95 -17.03 -13.57
N ARG A 156 -10.17 -17.58 -13.67
CA ARG A 156 -11.29 -17.20 -12.81
C ARG A 156 -11.01 -17.50 -11.34
N LEU A 157 -10.49 -18.69 -11.03
CA LEU A 157 -10.15 -19.08 -9.66
C LEU A 157 -9.11 -18.13 -9.07
N LEU A 158 -8.02 -17.85 -9.78
CA LEU A 158 -6.99 -16.91 -9.33
C LEU A 158 -7.54 -15.50 -9.11
N GLY A 159 -8.37 -15.00 -10.03
CA GLY A 159 -9.01 -13.69 -9.90
C GLY A 159 -9.95 -13.61 -8.69
N VAL A 160 -10.78 -14.62 -8.47
CA VAL A 160 -11.70 -14.67 -7.31
C VAL A 160 -10.91 -14.76 -6.00
N THR A 161 -9.89 -15.61 -5.94
CA THR A 161 -9.05 -15.74 -4.74
C THR A 161 -8.30 -14.45 -4.43
N ALA A 162 -7.72 -13.79 -5.43
CA ALA A 162 -7.05 -12.51 -5.24
C ALA A 162 -8.01 -11.43 -4.73
N LEU A 163 -9.22 -11.35 -5.31
CA LEU A 163 -10.25 -10.42 -4.87
C LEU A 163 -10.70 -10.71 -3.44
N ALA A 164 -10.90 -11.98 -3.08
CA ALA A 164 -11.29 -12.40 -1.74
C ALA A 164 -10.22 -12.03 -0.70
N ILE A 165 -8.92 -12.22 -1.03
CA ILE A 165 -7.82 -11.83 -0.15
C ILE A 165 -7.78 -10.31 0.05
N VAL A 166 -7.90 -9.52 -1.02
CA VAL A 166 -7.94 -8.06 -0.91
C VAL A 166 -9.15 -7.63 -0.08
N ALA A 167 -10.33 -8.18 -0.33
CA ALA A 167 -11.53 -7.90 0.45
C ALA A 167 -11.34 -8.22 1.94
N GLN A 168 -10.73 -9.38 2.26
CA GLN A 168 -10.39 -9.77 3.63
C GLN A 168 -9.44 -8.76 4.30
N MET A 169 -8.39 -8.33 3.60
CA MET A 169 -7.43 -7.35 4.13
C MET A 169 -8.09 -6.00 4.41
N LEU A 170 -8.97 -5.53 3.51
CA LEU A 170 -9.69 -4.27 3.68
C LEU A 170 -10.74 -4.35 4.80
N LEU A 171 -11.45 -5.47 4.90
CA LEU A 171 -12.37 -5.73 6.01
C LEU A 171 -11.63 -5.72 7.35
N GLY A 172 -10.48 -6.38 7.43
CA GLY A 172 -9.63 -6.37 8.62
C GLY A 172 -9.18 -4.96 9.00
N SER A 173 -8.71 -4.17 8.03
CA SER A 173 -8.36 -2.76 8.23
C SER A 173 -9.53 -1.95 8.78
N TRP A 174 -10.73 -2.13 8.21
CA TRP A 174 -11.92 -1.43 8.66
C TRP A 174 -12.33 -1.83 10.08
N VAL A 175 -12.33 -3.12 10.42
CA VAL A 175 -12.60 -3.62 11.79
C VAL A 175 -11.61 -3.03 12.81
N THR A 176 -10.32 -3.01 12.49
CA THR A 176 -9.31 -2.34 13.32
C THR A 176 -9.56 -0.83 13.41
N GLY A 177 -10.00 -0.20 12.33
CA GLY A 177 -10.40 1.22 12.26
C GLY A 177 -11.52 1.56 13.23
N GLN A 178 -12.53 0.68 13.34
CA GLN A 178 -13.68 0.82 14.23
C GLN A 178 -13.38 0.50 15.70
N GLY A 179 -12.13 0.13 16.04
CA GLY A 179 -11.77 -0.33 17.38
C GLY A 179 -12.39 -1.68 17.76
N ALA A 180 -12.90 -2.45 16.79
CA ALA A 180 -13.62 -3.69 17.02
C ALA A 180 -12.72 -4.94 17.05
N GLY A 181 -11.39 -4.77 17.13
CA GLY A 181 -10.43 -5.88 17.13
C GLY A 181 -10.52 -6.81 18.35
N LEU A 182 -11.10 -6.33 19.45
CA LEU A 182 -11.34 -7.08 20.69
C LEU A 182 -12.84 -7.17 21.02
N ALA A 183 -13.71 -7.06 20.01
CA ALA A 183 -15.16 -7.14 20.22
C ALA A 183 -15.62 -8.47 20.84
N TYR A 184 -14.87 -9.54 20.59
CA TYR A 184 -15.09 -10.88 21.17
C TYR A 184 -13.81 -11.41 21.79
N GLY A 185 -13.93 -12.06 22.95
CA GLY A 185 -12.79 -12.55 23.75
C GLY A 185 -12.37 -13.99 23.43
N ASP A 186 -13.10 -14.68 22.56
CA ASP A 186 -12.91 -16.07 22.19
C ASP A 186 -12.87 -16.27 20.66
N PHE A 187 -12.47 -17.47 20.25
CA PHE A 187 -12.43 -17.90 18.85
C PHE A 187 -12.71 -19.42 18.79
N PRO A 188 -13.53 -19.93 17.84
CA PRO A 188 -14.15 -19.23 16.70
C PRO A 188 -15.52 -18.60 17.00
N LEU A 189 -15.95 -18.61 18.27
CA LEU A 189 -17.24 -18.07 18.71
C LEU A 189 -17.15 -16.56 18.98
N MET A 190 -18.31 -15.97 19.29
CA MET A 190 -18.52 -14.58 19.65
C MET A 190 -19.12 -14.53 21.06
N ASN A 191 -18.26 -14.64 22.07
CA ASN A 191 -18.56 -14.80 23.49
C ASN A 191 -19.49 -16.00 23.77
N GLY A 192 -19.11 -17.18 23.29
CA GLY A 192 -19.86 -18.44 23.48
C GLY A 192 -21.00 -18.67 22.48
N SER A 193 -21.25 -17.76 21.53
CA SER A 193 -22.30 -17.89 20.51
C SER A 193 -21.72 -17.86 19.09
N ILE A 194 -22.38 -18.47 18.10
CA ILE A 194 -21.89 -18.47 16.70
C ILE A 194 -22.21 -17.14 15.99
N LEU A 195 -23.27 -16.45 16.42
CA LEU A 195 -23.71 -15.18 15.87
C LEU A 195 -23.67 -14.12 16.96
N PRO A 196 -23.30 -12.87 16.61
CA PRO A 196 -23.29 -11.78 17.58
C PRO A 196 -24.72 -11.50 18.06
N ALA A 197 -24.88 -11.22 19.36
CA ALA A 197 -26.16 -10.91 20.00
C ALA A 197 -26.64 -9.49 19.67
#